data_AF-A0A3D0Z2W1-F1
#
_entry.id   AF-A0A3D0Z2W1-F1
#
_cell.length_a   1.000
_cell.length_b   1.000
_cell.length_c   1.000
_cell.angle_alpha   90.00
_cell.angle_beta   90.00
_cell.angle_gamma   90.00
#
_symmetry.space_group_name_H-M   'P 1'
#
loop_
_entity.id
_entity.type
_entity.pdbx_description
1 polymer ?
#
loop_
_entity_poly.entity_id
_entity_poly.type
_entity_poly.pdbx_seq_one_letter_code
_entity_poly.pdbx_strand_id
1 'polypeptide(L)' 'MKRVTLSTEELERAADKLCLPLDEGTKEQVRGTVEGWLNDCNEFCEEMSKPEYDSLMPASLFSCES' A
#
# COMPACT_ATOMS: atom_id res chain seq x y z
N MET A 1 5.86 -12.16 1.82
CA MET A 1 6.45 -10.86 1.44
C MET A 1 7.08 -10.13 2.65
N LYS A 2 8.04 -9.20 2.47
CA LYS A 2 8.55 -8.34 3.57
C LYS A 2 7.52 -7.26 3.88
N ARG A 3 7.20 -7.05 5.16
CA ARG A 3 6.29 -5.97 5.57
C ARG A 3 6.84 -4.60 5.17
N VAL A 4 5.94 -3.74 4.71
CA VAL A 4 6.23 -2.33 4.45
C VAL A 4 6.42 -1.62 5.79
N THR A 5 7.49 -0.86 5.89
CA THR A 5 7.78 0.03 7.01
C THR A 5 8.33 1.31 6.41
N LEU A 6 7.63 2.42 6.64
CA LEU A 6 7.96 3.70 6.02
C LEU A 6 9.06 4.40 6.81
N SER A 7 9.96 5.08 6.14
CA SER A 7 10.75 6.13 6.77
C SER A 7 9.85 7.33 7.15
N THR A 8 10.38 8.25 7.96
CA THR A 8 9.66 9.50 8.29
C THR A 8 9.36 10.34 7.05
N GLU A 9 10.32 10.47 6.13
CA GLU A 9 10.13 11.25 4.90
C GLU A 9 9.07 10.61 3.97
N GLU A 10 9.03 9.28 3.89
CA GLU A 10 8.01 8.58 3.11
C GLU A 10 6.63 8.73 3.75
N LEU A 11 6.53 8.70 5.07
CA LEU A 11 5.29 8.95 5.79
C LEU A 11 4.78 10.37 5.56
N GLU A 12 5.64 11.37 5.61
CA GLU A 12 5.30 12.77 5.35
C GLU A 12 4.75 12.98 3.94
N ARG A 13 5.42 12.39 2.93
CA ARG A 13 4.94 12.43 1.54
C ARG A 13 3.62 11.69 1.35
N ALA A 14 3.44 10.55 2.02
CA ALA A 14 2.20 9.79 1.95
C ALA A 14 1.05 10.56 2.61
N ALA A 15 1.29 11.15 3.79
CA ALA A 15 0.29 11.92 4.51
C ALA A 15 -0.15 13.16 3.72
N ASP A 16 0.78 13.89 3.10
CA ASP A 16 0.46 15.03 2.22
C ASP A 16 -0.44 14.63 1.05
N LYS A 17 -0.05 13.56 0.31
CA LYS A 17 -0.82 13.05 -0.82
C LYS A 17 -2.21 12.52 -0.45
N LEU A 18 -2.34 11.96 0.75
CA LEU A 18 -3.59 11.37 1.25
C LEU A 18 -4.40 12.37 2.10
N CYS A 19 -3.92 13.60 2.23
CA CYS A 19 -4.50 14.64 3.09
C CYS A 19 -4.76 14.16 4.52
N LEU A 20 -3.82 13.36 5.06
CA LEU A 20 -3.87 12.85 6.43
C LEU A 20 -3.27 13.90 7.39
N PRO A 21 -3.88 14.13 8.56
CA PRO A 21 -3.32 15.03 9.56
C PRO A 21 -2.04 14.41 10.12
N LEU A 22 -0.90 15.07 9.90
CA LEU A 22 0.39 14.61 10.40
C LEU A 22 1.00 15.64 11.33
N ASP A 23 0.88 15.39 12.62
CA ASP A 23 1.48 16.15 13.72
C ASP A 23 2.06 15.16 14.75
N GLU A 24 2.81 15.67 15.74
CA GLU A 24 3.47 14.82 16.74
C GLU A 24 2.49 13.92 17.53
N GLY A 25 1.23 14.34 17.69
CA GLY A 25 0.21 13.54 18.38
C GLY A 25 -0.43 12.45 17.49
N THR A 26 -0.34 12.57 16.17
CA THR A 26 -1.02 11.68 15.20
C THR A 26 -0.06 10.81 14.40
N LYS A 27 1.24 11.14 14.39
CA LYS A 27 2.28 10.52 13.55
C LYS A 27 2.32 9.00 13.60
N GLU A 28 2.35 8.40 14.78
CA GLU A 28 2.39 6.92 14.93
C GLU A 28 1.09 6.24 14.50
N GLN A 29 -0.05 6.89 14.74
CA GLN A 29 -1.34 6.36 14.29
C GLN A 29 -1.46 6.41 12.77
N VAL A 30 -1.04 7.52 12.15
CA VAL A 30 -1.00 7.66 10.69
C VAL A 30 -0.02 6.65 10.08
N ARG A 31 1.15 6.47 10.69
CA ARG A 31 2.11 5.43 10.29
C ARG A 31 1.49 4.05 10.26
N GLY A 32 0.91 3.61 11.38
CA GLY A 32 0.29 2.29 11.47
C GLY A 32 -0.86 2.12 10.47
N THR A 33 -1.61 3.17 10.22
CA THR A 33 -2.70 3.17 9.24
C THR A 33 -2.18 3.00 7.81
N VAL A 34 -1.23 3.84 7.39
CA VAL A 34 -0.69 3.81 6.02
C VAL A 34 0.11 2.52 5.78
N GLU A 35 0.95 2.11 6.71
CA GLU A 35 1.68 0.85 6.62
C GLU A 35 0.72 -0.35 6.58
N GLY A 36 -0.37 -0.32 7.36
CA GLY A 36 -1.44 -1.31 7.32
C GLY A 36 -2.05 -1.43 5.93
N TRP A 37 -2.53 -0.32 5.36
CA TRP A 37 -3.11 -0.30 4.01
C TRP A 37 -2.15 -0.82 2.94
N LEU A 38 -0.88 -0.43 3.00
CA LEU A 38 0.12 -0.89 2.03
C LEU A 38 0.37 -2.39 2.16
N ASN A 39 0.39 -2.94 3.37
CA ASN A 39 0.53 -4.38 3.57
C ASN A 39 -0.73 -5.13 3.10
N ASP A 40 -1.93 -4.64 3.40
CA ASP A 40 -3.19 -5.22 2.94
C ASP A 40 -3.28 -5.24 1.40
N CYS A 41 -2.90 -4.14 0.74
CA CYS A 41 -2.84 -4.07 -0.72
C CYS A 41 -1.85 -5.09 -1.29
N ASN A 42 -0.69 -5.25 -0.66
CA ASN A 42 0.28 -6.22 -1.10
C ASN A 42 -0.19 -7.68 -0.90
N GLU A 43 -0.81 -7.99 0.24
CA GLU A 43 -1.42 -9.30 0.49
C GLU A 43 -2.52 -9.60 -0.54
N PHE A 44 -3.34 -8.61 -0.87
CA PHE A 44 -4.33 -8.73 -1.94
C PHE A 44 -3.69 -8.97 -3.31
N CYS A 45 -2.63 -8.24 -3.68
CA CYS A 45 -1.92 -8.48 -4.93
C CYS A 45 -1.30 -9.88 -5.00
N GLU A 46 -0.73 -10.38 -3.90
CA GLU A 46 -0.20 -11.75 -3.80
C GLU A 46 -1.31 -12.79 -3.97
N GLU A 47 -2.47 -12.58 -3.34
CA GLU A 47 -3.65 -13.43 -3.49
C GLU A 47 -4.15 -13.45 -4.94
N MET A 48 -4.31 -12.27 -5.55
CA MET A 48 -4.79 -12.13 -6.93
C MET A 48 -3.79 -12.60 -7.98
N SER A 49 -2.52 -12.82 -7.61
CA SER A 49 -1.50 -13.40 -8.48
C SER A 49 -1.59 -14.93 -8.56
N LYS A 50 -2.47 -15.57 -7.78
CA LYS A 50 -2.66 -17.02 -7.84
C LYS A 50 -3.36 -17.42 -9.14
N PRO A 51 -3.00 -18.57 -9.74
CA PRO A 51 -3.57 -19.05 -11.00
C PRO A 51 -5.09 -19.20 -11.00
N GLU A 52 -5.67 -19.38 -9.81
CA GLU A 52 -7.12 -19.48 -9.58
C GLU A 52 -7.88 -18.23 -10.04
N TYR A 53 -7.21 -17.07 -10.06
CA TYR A 53 -7.78 -15.79 -10.47
C TYR A 53 -7.41 -15.37 -11.90
N ASP A 54 -6.62 -16.17 -12.64
CA ASP A 54 -6.20 -15.87 -14.02
C ASP A 54 -7.37 -15.67 -14.99
N SER A 55 -8.50 -16.32 -14.72
CA SER A 55 -9.73 -16.20 -15.54
C SER A 55 -10.58 -14.97 -15.20
N LEU A 56 -10.33 -14.33 -14.05
CA LEU A 56 -11.12 -13.22 -13.51
C LEU A 56 -10.48 -11.86 -13.80
N MET A 57 -9.15 -11.82 -13.98
CA MET A 57 -8.43 -10.59 -14.25
C MET A 57 -8.02 -10.50 -15.72
N PRO A 58 -8.58 -9.57 -16.51
CA PRO A 58 -8.10 -9.35 -17.87
C PRO A 58 -6.62 -8.96 -17.84
N ALA A 59 -5.80 -9.64 -18.63
CA ALA A 59 -4.34 -9.46 -18.70
C ALA A 59 -3.89 -7.99 -18.88
N SER A 60 -4.76 -7.14 -19.43
CA SER A 60 -4.55 -5.70 -19.62
C SER A 60 -4.43 -4.90 -18.31
N LEU A 61 -4.87 -5.44 -17.16
CA LEU A 61 -4.75 -4.76 -15.86
C LEU A 61 -3.33 -4.84 -15.25
N PHE A 62 -2.48 -5.75 -15.74
CA PHE A 62 -1.10 -5.91 -15.27
C PHE A 62 -0.06 -5.23 -16.17
N SER A 63 -0.49 -4.54 -17.24
CA SER A 63 0.38 -3.68 -18.04
C SER A 63 0.65 -2.36 -17.30
N CYS A 64 1.39 -2.45 -16.20
CA CYS A 64 2.15 -1.30 -15.71
C CYS A 64 3.44 -1.29 -16.54
N GLU A 65 3.41 -0.64 -17.70
CA GLU A 65 4.61 -0.40 -18.50
C GLU A 65 5.68 0.26 -17.59
N SER A 66 6.84 -0.36 -17.53
CA SER A 66 8.00 0.03 -16.72
C SER A 66 8.80 1.17 -17.37
#